data_AF-S4P5Z9-F1
#
_entry.id   AF-S4P5Z9-F1
#
_cell.length_a   1.000
_cell.length_b   1.000
_cell.length_c   1.000
_cell.angle_alpha   90.00
_cell.angle_beta   90.00
_cell.angle_gamma   90.00
#
_symmetry.space_group_name_H-M   'P 1'
#
loop_
_entity.id
_entity.type
_entity.pdbx_description
1 polymer ?
#
loop_
_entity_poly.entity_id
_entity_poly.type
_entity_poly.pdbx_seq_one_letter_code
_entity_poly.pdbx_strand_id
1 'polypeptide(L)'
;QNVVVVDFQDFANYLRRAATVLLPEDDIVPPALNAALDDKVNQDCIRKFITDSQVASLYVQRFSLKEDESEQPTEGEEEKEAVSYQISNEVHFTSPHVAALVCIKRGQVIEADKSIHSQLRLINLSDGSPYETLHAFISKTMAPFFKSYVKESGRADRDGDKMAPSVEKKIAELEMGLLHLQQNIDIPEITLPVH
;
A
#
# COMPACT_ATOMS: atom_id res chain seq x y z
N GLN A 1 -16.37 -21.06 -17.47
CA GLN A 1 -15.95 -20.16 -18.56
C GLN A 1 -14.45 -19.96 -18.37
N ASN A 2 -13.60 -20.29 -19.34
CA ASN A 2 -12.16 -20.08 -19.19
C ASN A 2 -11.90 -18.57 -19.18
N VAL A 3 -11.54 -18.04 -18.01
CA VAL A 3 -11.15 -16.64 -17.86
C VAL A 3 -9.76 -16.48 -18.44
N VAL A 4 -9.61 -15.62 -19.44
CA VAL A 4 -8.30 -15.30 -20.02
C VAL A 4 -7.63 -14.26 -19.12
N VAL A 5 -6.43 -14.59 -18.65
CA VAL A 5 -5.65 -13.72 -17.76
C VAL A 5 -4.70 -12.83 -18.55
N VAL A 6 -4.39 -11.67 -17.99
CA VAL A 6 -3.38 -10.73 -18.53
C VAL A 6 -2.02 -11.41 -18.67
N ASP A 7 -1.30 -11.10 -19.76
CA ASP A 7 0.07 -11.54 -19.93
C ASP A 7 1.01 -10.84 -18.93
N PHE A 8 2.05 -11.56 -18.51
CA PHE A 8 3.06 -11.04 -17.61
C PHE A 8 3.66 -9.72 -18.12
N GLN A 9 3.97 -9.61 -19.41
CA GLN A 9 4.63 -8.43 -19.97
C GLN A 9 3.73 -7.19 -19.92
N ASP A 10 2.43 -7.36 -20.16
CA ASP A 10 1.45 -6.28 -20.05
C ASP A 10 1.32 -5.79 -18.61
N PHE A 11 1.30 -6.71 -17.64
CA PHE A 11 1.29 -6.36 -16.22
C PHE A 11 2.61 -5.72 -15.76
N ALA A 12 3.76 -6.23 -16.22
CA ALA A 12 5.07 -5.65 -15.93
C ALA A 12 5.17 -4.21 -16.48
N ASN A 13 4.66 -3.96 -17.69
CA ASN A 13 4.55 -2.62 -18.26
C ASN A 13 3.66 -1.70 -17.43
N TYR A 14 2.55 -2.22 -16.92
CA TYR A 14 1.70 -1.48 -15.99
C TYR A 14 2.44 -1.16 -14.69
N LEU A 15 3.15 -2.12 -14.09
CA LEU A 15 3.94 -1.92 -12.88
C LEU A 15 5.02 -0.85 -13.05
N ARG A 16 5.72 -0.81 -14.19
CA ARG A 16 6.71 0.25 -14.49
C ARG A 16 6.11 1.65 -14.34
N ARG A 17 4.86 1.83 -14.78
CA ARG A 17 4.14 3.10 -14.69
C ARG A 17 3.58 3.33 -13.29
N ALA A 18 3.06 2.30 -12.63
CA ALA A 18 2.49 2.44 -11.29
C ALA A 18 3.55 2.71 -10.23
N ALA A 19 4.72 2.08 -10.35
CA ALA A 19 5.84 2.23 -9.42
C ALA A 19 6.55 3.58 -9.52
N THR A 20 6.20 4.45 -10.48
CA THR A 20 6.75 5.81 -10.52
C THR A 20 6.35 6.64 -9.30
N VAL A 21 5.25 6.29 -8.62
CA VAL A 21 4.86 6.90 -7.34
C VAL A 21 5.90 6.71 -6.23
N LEU A 22 6.82 5.74 -6.39
CA LEU A 22 7.92 5.49 -5.46
C LEU A 22 9.20 6.25 -5.81
N LEU A 23 9.22 6.98 -6.93
CA LEU A 23 10.38 7.70 -7.41
C LEU A 23 10.36 9.14 -6.88
N PRO A 24 11.53 9.72 -6.53
CA PRO A 24 11.66 11.17 -6.47
C PRO A 24 11.40 11.76 -7.87
N GLU A 25 11.04 13.05 -7.94
CA GLU A 25 10.42 13.79 -9.07
C GLU A 25 11.01 13.58 -10.49
N ASP A 26 12.15 12.90 -10.64
CA ASP A 26 12.70 12.46 -11.92
C ASP A 26 11.95 11.23 -12.47
N ASP A 27 11.07 11.48 -13.44
CA ASP A 27 10.16 10.55 -14.15
C ASP A 27 10.81 9.35 -14.89
N ILE A 28 12.09 9.03 -14.63
CA ILE A 28 12.80 7.95 -15.29
C ILE A 28 12.66 6.66 -14.48
N VAL A 29 11.98 5.67 -15.05
CA VAL A 29 11.91 4.31 -14.48
C VAL A 29 13.33 3.80 -14.23
N PRO A 30 13.73 3.52 -12.97
CA PRO A 30 15.11 3.16 -12.67
C PRO A 30 15.48 1.83 -13.34
N PRO A 31 16.71 1.68 -13.85
CA PRO A 31 17.22 0.39 -14.33
C PRO A 31 17.04 -0.73 -13.30
N ALA A 32 17.14 -0.40 -12.00
CA ALA A 32 16.91 -1.33 -10.90
C ALA A 32 15.51 -1.96 -10.88
N LEU A 33 14.46 -1.24 -11.30
CA LEU A 33 13.11 -1.82 -11.39
C LEU A 33 13.03 -2.83 -12.53
N ASN A 34 13.69 -2.55 -13.67
CA ASN A 34 13.75 -3.51 -14.77
C ASN A 34 14.50 -4.78 -14.37
N ALA A 35 15.64 -4.63 -13.67
CA ALA A 35 16.38 -5.77 -13.13
C ALA A 35 15.51 -6.61 -12.18
N ALA A 36 14.71 -5.98 -11.32
CA ALA A 36 13.78 -6.67 -10.44
C ALA A 36 12.63 -7.37 -11.20
N LEU A 37 12.14 -6.80 -12.31
CA LEU A 37 11.14 -7.46 -13.17
C LEU A 37 11.70 -8.65 -13.96
N ASP A 38 13.01 -8.67 -14.19
CA ASP A 38 13.72 -9.78 -14.85
C ASP A 38 14.10 -10.91 -13.88
N ASP A 39 14.07 -10.65 -12.56
CA ASP A 39 14.33 -11.65 -11.53
C ASP A 39 13.23 -12.73 -11.47
N LYS A 40 13.62 -14.00 -11.44
CA LYS A 40 12.68 -15.13 -11.50
C LYS A 40 11.74 -15.20 -10.31
N VAL A 41 12.22 -14.89 -9.10
CA VAL A 41 11.40 -14.94 -7.88
C VAL A 41 10.31 -13.88 -7.95
N ASN A 42 10.68 -12.66 -8.36
CA ASN A 42 9.73 -11.57 -8.57
C ASN A 42 8.73 -11.89 -9.69
N GLN A 43 9.16 -12.50 -10.80
CA GLN A 43 8.27 -12.95 -11.87
C GLN A 43 7.25 -13.96 -11.37
N ASP A 44 7.67 -14.93 -10.55
CA ASP A 44 6.79 -15.92 -9.95
C ASP A 44 5.75 -15.26 -9.04
N CYS A 45 6.14 -14.26 -8.23
CA CYS A 45 5.22 -13.47 -7.41
C CYS A 45 4.19 -12.71 -8.24
N ILE A 46 4.61 -12.09 -9.36
CA ILE A 46 3.71 -11.37 -10.26
C ILE A 46 2.74 -12.34 -10.95
N ARG A 47 3.23 -13.47 -11.47
CA ARG A 47 2.39 -14.48 -12.12
C ARG A 47 1.37 -15.05 -11.14
N LYS A 48 1.78 -15.40 -9.92
CA LYS A 48 0.88 -15.84 -8.86
C LYS A 48 -0.20 -14.80 -8.57
N PHE A 49 0.18 -13.53 -8.43
CA PHE A 49 -0.80 -12.46 -8.21
C PHE A 49 -1.83 -12.33 -9.34
N ILE A 50 -1.41 -12.48 -10.59
CA ILE A 50 -2.29 -12.41 -11.76
C ILE A 50 -3.29 -13.58 -11.79
N THR A 51 -2.84 -14.80 -11.47
CA THR A 51 -3.61 -16.03 -11.76
C THR A 51 -4.22 -16.72 -10.55
N ASP A 52 -3.63 -16.61 -9.37
CA ASP A 52 -4.07 -17.34 -8.17
C ASP A 52 -5.13 -16.56 -7.41
N SER A 53 -6.33 -17.12 -7.29
CA SER A 53 -7.45 -16.54 -6.54
C SER A 53 -7.14 -16.22 -5.08
N GLN A 54 -6.23 -16.94 -4.43
CA GLN A 54 -5.88 -16.76 -3.02
C GLN A 54 -4.87 -15.62 -2.81
N VAL A 55 -4.12 -15.22 -3.84
CA VAL A 55 -3.12 -14.17 -3.75
C VAL A 55 -3.74 -12.81 -4.06
N ALA A 56 -4.14 -12.06 -3.03
CA ALA A 56 -4.87 -10.79 -3.20
C ALA A 56 -3.99 -9.55 -3.35
N SER A 57 -2.71 -9.65 -3.00
CA SER A 57 -1.80 -8.53 -2.85
C SER A 57 -0.51 -8.76 -3.61
N LEU A 58 0.02 -7.71 -4.23
CA LEU A 58 1.38 -7.64 -4.73
C LEU A 58 2.05 -6.43 -4.08
N TYR A 59 3.17 -6.67 -3.40
CA TYR A 59 3.88 -5.69 -2.63
C TYR A 59 5.23 -5.41 -3.29
N VAL A 60 5.44 -4.18 -3.74
CA VAL A 60 6.65 -3.75 -4.43
C VAL A 60 7.39 -2.78 -3.53
N GLN A 61 8.57 -3.18 -3.06
CA GLN A 61 9.40 -2.39 -2.15
C GLN A 61 10.55 -1.75 -2.91
N ARG A 62 10.81 -0.47 -2.65
CA ARG A 62 11.99 0.27 -3.10
C ARG A 62 12.91 0.48 -1.91
N PHE A 63 14.10 -0.08 -2.00
CA PHE A 63 15.18 0.15 -1.05
C PHE A 63 16.10 1.21 -1.64
N SER A 64 16.37 2.26 -0.86
CA SER A 64 17.43 3.22 -1.13
C SER A 64 18.52 3.03 -0.07
N LEU A 65 19.74 2.75 -0.53
CA LEU A 65 20.93 2.86 0.29
C LEU A 65 21.48 4.27 0.05
N LYS A 66 21.09 5.22 0.90
CA LYS A 66 21.91 6.41 1.10
C LYS A 66 23.05 5.96 2.00
N GLU A 67 24.28 6.04 1.51
CA GLU A 67 25.45 5.79 2.36
C GLU A 67 25.34 6.68 3.60
N ASP A 68 25.51 6.08 4.77
CA ASP A 68 25.58 6.80 6.05
C ASP A 68 26.56 7.97 5.90
N GLU A 69 26.15 9.18 6.33
CA GLU A 69 26.92 10.44 6.33
C GLU A 69 28.24 10.35 7.15
N SER A 70 29.17 9.49 6.74
CA SER A 70 30.43 9.24 7.44
C SER A 70 31.66 9.17 6.53
N GLU A 71 31.47 9.15 5.20
CA GLU A 71 32.58 9.27 4.26
C GLU A 71 32.51 10.63 3.54
N GLN A 72 33.56 11.43 3.69
CA GLN A 72 33.69 12.68 2.95
C GLN A 72 33.67 12.38 1.45
N PRO A 73 32.81 13.05 0.65
CA PRO A 73 32.75 12.79 -0.78
C PRO A 73 34.10 13.13 -1.41
N THR A 74 34.73 12.15 -2.05
CA THR A 74 35.82 12.40 -2.99
C THR A 74 35.29 13.20 -4.17
N GLU A 75 35.88 14.38 -4.41
CA GLU A 75 35.46 15.28 -5.49
C GLU A 75 35.46 14.56 -6.85
N GLY A 76 34.28 14.34 -7.44
CA GLY A 76 34.13 13.98 -8.85
C GLY A 76 33.29 12.74 -9.19
N GLU A 77 32.77 11.99 -8.21
CA GLU A 77 31.82 10.91 -8.47
C GLU A 77 30.38 11.38 -8.23
N GLU A 78 29.52 11.29 -9.24
CA GLU A 78 28.07 11.40 -9.04
C GLU A 78 27.66 10.27 -8.08
N GLU A 79 27.26 10.61 -6.85
CA GLU A 79 26.63 9.68 -5.90
C GLU A 79 25.36 9.10 -6.54
N LYS A 80 25.50 7.97 -7.22
CA LYS A 80 24.36 7.21 -7.72
C LYS A 80 23.76 6.48 -6.53
N GLU A 81 22.65 7.01 -6.02
CA GLU A 81 21.80 6.35 -5.02
C GLU A 81 21.61 4.88 -5.43
N ALA A 82 22.13 3.95 -4.61
CA ALA A 82 22.02 2.53 -4.89
C ALA A 82 20.59 2.08 -4.56
N VAL A 83 19.77 1.96 -5.61
CA VAL A 83 18.37 1.56 -5.51
C VAL A 83 18.21 0.08 -5.86
N SER A 84 17.44 -0.65 -5.06
CA SER A 84 17.00 -2.01 -5.38
C SER A 84 15.51 -2.19 -5.13
N TYR A 85 14.92 -3.20 -5.78
CA TYR A 85 13.50 -3.51 -5.66
C TYR A 85 13.28 -4.98 -5.30
N GLN A 86 12.28 -5.21 -4.45
CA GLN A 86 11.82 -6.55 -4.10
C GLN A 86 10.31 -6.63 -4.28
N ILE A 87 9.83 -7.75 -4.83
CA ILE A 87 8.41 -7.99 -5.03
C ILE A 87 7.99 -9.22 -4.22
N SER A 88 6.91 -9.08 -3.45
CA SER A 88 6.34 -10.18 -2.67
C SER A 88 4.82 -10.22 -2.79
N ASN A 89 4.22 -11.32 -2.35
CA ASN A 89 2.77 -11.45 -2.25
C ASN A 89 2.23 -11.14 -0.84
N GLU A 90 3.11 -10.71 0.07
CA GLU A 90 2.81 -10.46 1.48
C GLU A 90 3.23 -9.05 1.89
N VAL A 91 2.27 -8.26 2.37
CA VAL A 91 2.51 -6.92 2.88
C VAL A 91 3.08 -7.02 4.29
N HIS A 92 4.26 -6.46 4.50
CA HIS A 92 4.93 -6.45 5.79
C HIS A 92 5.78 -5.19 5.94
N PHE A 93 6.00 -4.77 7.20
CA PHE A 93 6.92 -3.69 7.50
C PHE A 93 8.37 -4.20 7.49
N THR A 94 9.27 -3.45 6.87
CA THR A 94 10.71 -3.79 6.82
C THR A 94 11.54 -2.73 7.53
N SER A 95 11.41 -1.47 7.13
CA SER A 95 12.16 -0.33 7.68
C SER A 95 11.41 0.97 7.34
N PRO A 96 11.51 2.04 8.16
CA PRO A 96 10.89 3.32 7.85
C PRO A 96 11.48 4.01 6.61
N HIS A 97 12.65 3.58 6.13
CA HIS A 97 13.31 4.14 4.95
C HIS A 97 12.92 3.43 3.64
N VAL A 98 12.07 2.41 3.71
CA VAL A 98 11.61 1.65 2.55
C VAL A 98 10.28 2.21 2.08
N ALA A 99 10.25 2.74 0.86
CA ALA A 99 9.01 3.12 0.20
C ALA A 99 8.41 1.89 -0.48
N ALA A 100 7.09 1.75 -0.47
CA ALA A 100 6.46 0.59 -1.09
C ALA A 100 5.11 0.87 -1.75
N LEU A 101 4.82 0.16 -2.83
CA LEU A 101 3.55 0.18 -3.53
C LEU A 101 2.85 -1.16 -3.31
N VAL A 102 1.63 -1.11 -2.77
CA VAL A 102 0.75 -2.28 -2.65
C VAL A 102 -0.29 -2.22 -3.76
N CYS A 103 -0.34 -3.26 -4.58
CA CYS A 103 -1.43 -3.52 -5.51
C CYS A 103 -2.37 -4.55 -4.90
N ILE A 104 -3.65 -4.20 -4.75
CA ILE A 104 -4.69 -5.11 -4.28
C ILE A 104 -5.63 -5.43 -5.43
N LYS A 105 -5.77 -6.70 -5.78
CA LYS A 105 -6.70 -7.12 -6.84
C LYS A 105 -8.15 -7.02 -6.36
N ARG A 106 -9.05 -6.61 -7.25
CA ARG A 106 -10.50 -6.53 -6.99
C ARG A 106 -11.25 -7.82 -7.32
N GLY A 107 -10.71 -8.61 -8.26
CA GLY A 107 -11.26 -9.89 -8.70
C GLY A 107 -10.46 -11.08 -8.20
N GLN A 108 -10.82 -12.29 -8.64
CA GLN A 108 -10.04 -13.50 -8.35
C GLN A 108 -8.73 -13.53 -9.15
N VAL A 109 -8.74 -13.02 -10.38
CA VAL A 109 -7.61 -12.95 -11.29
C VAL A 109 -7.59 -11.58 -11.98
N ILE A 110 -6.50 -11.26 -12.68
CA ILE A 110 -6.44 -10.08 -13.56
C ILE A 110 -6.81 -10.52 -14.98
N GLU A 111 -8.00 -10.11 -15.43
CA GLU A 111 -8.62 -10.51 -16.68
C GLU A 111 -8.07 -9.68 -17.85
N ALA A 112 -7.78 -10.34 -18.98
CA ALA A 112 -7.18 -9.72 -20.18
C ALA A 112 -8.13 -8.81 -20.97
N ASP A 113 -9.44 -8.97 -20.80
CA ASP A 113 -10.47 -8.22 -21.52
C ASP A 113 -10.83 -6.87 -20.84
N LYS A 114 -10.24 -6.61 -19.67
CA LYS A 114 -10.48 -5.42 -18.86
C LYS A 114 -9.18 -4.64 -18.65
N SER A 115 -9.29 -3.33 -18.50
CA SER A 115 -8.14 -2.49 -18.11
C SER A 115 -7.55 -2.95 -16.78
N ILE A 116 -6.23 -3.20 -16.73
CA ILE A 116 -5.50 -3.58 -15.51
C ILE A 116 -5.79 -2.57 -14.38
N HIS A 117 -5.77 -1.28 -14.69
CA HIS A 117 -6.00 -0.22 -13.70
C HIS A 117 -7.36 -0.35 -13.00
N SER A 118 -8.41 -0.70 -13.75
CA SER A 118 -9.77 -0.86 -13.21
C SER A 118 -9.91 -2.05 -12.26
N GLN A 119 -8.99 -3.03 -12.34
CA GLN A 119 -9.02 -4.27 -11.58
C GLN A 119 -8.19 -4.20 -10.30
N LEU A 120 -7.51 -3.07 -10.06
CA LEU A 120 -6.61 -2.88 -8.92
C LEU A 120 -7.07 -1.76 -8.00
N ARG A 121 -6.60 -1.83 -6.76
CA ARG A 121 -6.47 -0.69 -5.84
C ARG A 121 -4.99 -0.52 -5.54
N LEU A 122 -4.50 0.71 -5.59
CA LEU A 122 -3.11 1.03 -5.31
C LEU A 122 -3.04 1.75 -3.96
N ILE A 123 -2.12 1.32 -3.10
CA ILE A 123 -1.81 1.97 -1.83
C ILE A 123 -0.32 2.25 -1.80
N ASN A 124 0.05 3.50 -1.60
CA ASN A 124 1.44 3.90 -1.41
C ASN A 124 1.77 3.91 0.08
N LEU A 125 2.74 3.11 0.49
CA LEU A 125 3.31 3.08 1.83
C LEU A 125 4.68 3.74 1.77
N SER A 126 4.69 5.07 1.77
CA SER A 126 5.89 5.90 1.84
C SER A 126 5.69 7.00 2.88
N ASP A 127 6.81 7.62 3.26
CA ASP A 127 6.87 8.89 4.00
C ASP A 127 6.25 8.87 5.40
N GLY A 128 7.14 8.89 6.40
CA GLY A 128 6.78 9.00 7.81
C GLY A 128 6.78 7.67 8.55
N SER A 129 6.44 7.73 9.83
CA SER A 129 6.33 6.52 10.65
C SER A 129 5.11 5.68 10.21
N PRO A 130 5.13 4.34 10.36
CA PRO A 130 3.98 3.51 10.01
C PRO A 130 2.67 3.95 10.69
N TYR A 131 2.75 4.41 11.95
CA TYR A 131 1.58 4.91 12.66
C TYR A 131 1.03 6.20 12.06
N GLU A 132 1.90 7.11 11.63
CA GLU A 132 1.51 8.33 10.93
C GLU A 132 0.83 8.02 9.59
N THR A 133 1.44 7.15 8.77
CA THR A 133 0.87 6.75 7.47
C THR A 133 -0.48 6.07 7.65
N LEU A 134 -0.59 5.13 8.60
CA LEU A 134 -1.86 4.44 8.90
C LEU A 134 -2.91 5.42 9.45
N HIS A 135 -2.53 6.31 10.37
CA HIS A 135 -3.42 7.34 10.91
C HIS A 135 -3.93 8.25 9.80
N ALA A 136 -3.08 8.65 8.85
CA ALA A 136 -3.48 9.46 7.69
C ALA A 136 -4.51 8.71 6.81
N PHE A 137 -4.31 7.42 6.53
CA PHE A 137 -5.30 6.64 5.77
C PHE A 137 -6.65 6.55 6.47
N ILE A 138 -6.66 6.36 7.79
CA ILE A 138 -7.91 6.29 8.55
C ILE A 138 -8.58 7.67 8.61
N SER A 139 -7.89 8.67 9.16
CA SER A 139 -8.45 9.99 9.46
C SER A 139 -8.78 10.83 8.22
N LYS A 140 -7.98 10.71 7.15
CA LYS A 140 -8.11 11.54 5.94
C LYS A 140 -8.83 10.86 4.79
N THR A 141 -8.94 9.53 4.79
CA THR A 141 -9.53 8.78 3.67
C THR A 141 -10.69 7.90 4.10
N MET A 142 -10.44 6.89 4.94
CA MET A 142 -11.44 5.86 5.23
C MET A 142 -12.61 6.41 6.05
N ALA A 143 -12.34 7.17 7.11
CA ALA A 143 -13.38 7.77 7.96
C ALA A 143 -14.29 8.73 7.18
N PRO A 144 -13.80 9.75 6.46
CA PRO A 144 -14.68 10.64 5.70
C PRO A 144 -15.43 9.93 4.57
N PHE A 145 -14.80 8.97 3.88
CA PHE A 145 -15.47 8.19 2.83
C PHE A 145 -16.59 7.29 3.38
N PHE A 146 -16.36 6.64 4.52
CA PHE A 146 -17.38 5.82 5.16
C PHE A 146 -18.59 6.68 5.59
N LYS A 147 -18.34 7.81 6.24
CA LYS A 147 -19.38 8.77 6.67
C LYS A 147 -20.21 9.27 5.48
N SER A 148 -19.57 9.65 4.37
CA SER A 148 -20.30 10.11 3.18
C SER A 148 -21.15 8.99 2.57
N TYR A 149 -20.62 7.76 2.48
CA TYR A 149 -21.38 6.62 1.97
C TYR A 149 -22.59 6.27 2.84
N VAL A 150 -22.45 6.25 4.16
CA VAL A 150 -23.57 5.98 5.08
C VAL A 150 -24.68 7.04 4.94
N LYS A 151 -24.29 8.31 4.79
CA LYS A 151 -25.22 9.42 4.55
C LYS A 151 -25.95 9.29 3.21
N GLU A 152 -25.21 9.07 2.12
CA GLU A 152 -25.76 8.97 0.75
C GLU A 152 -26.62 7.72 0.56
N SER A 153 -26.27 6.60 1.21
CA SER A 153 -27.01 5.33 1.08
C SER A 153 -28.30 5.28 1.90
N GLY A 154 -28.59 6.30 2.72
CA GLY A 154 -29.75 6.31 3.63
C GLY A 154 -29.68 5.24 4.72
N ARG A 155 -28.51 4.60 4.93
CA ARG A 155 -28.32 3.56 5.96
C ARG A 155 -28.42 4.13 7.37
N ALA A 156 -28.15 5.42 7.55
CA ALA A 156 -28.30 6.11 8.83
C ALA A 156 -29.75 6.12 9.33
N ASP A 157 -30.73 6.16 8.43
CA ASP A 157 -32.16 6.33 8.74
C ASP A 157 -32.94 5.01 8.78
N ARG A 158 -32.28 3.88 8.50
CA ARG A 158 -32.91 2.55 8.59
C ARG A 158 -32.97 2.12 10.05
N ASP A 159 -34.11 2.37 10.68
CA ASP A 159 -34.43 1.91 12.03
C ASP A 159 -34.09 0.41 12.18
N GLY A 160 -33.00 0.12 12.89
CA GLY A 160 -32.51 -1.24 13.15
C GLY A 160 -31.11 -1.58 12.60
N ASP A 161 -30.56 -0.83 11.64
CA ASP A 161 -29.19 -1.06 11.16
C ASP A 161 -28.14 -0.42 12.09
N LYS A 162 -27.85 -1.10 13.20
CA LYS A 162 -26.81 -0.67 14.16
C LYS A 162 -25.38 -0.93 13.66
N MET A 163 -25.21 -1.60 12.52
CA MET A 163 -23.87 -1.96 12.03
C MET A 163 -23.13 -0.73 11.51
N ALA A 164 -23.80 0.17 10.78
CA ALA A 164 -23.16 1.37 10.27
C ALA A 164 -22.63 2.29 11.41
N PRO A 165 -23.44 2.66 12.43
CA PRO A 165 -22.93 3.39 13.59
C PRO A 165 -21.85 2.63 14.38
N SER A 166 -21.95 1.30 14.49
CA SER A 166 -20.93 0.50 15.18
C SER A 166 -19.59 0.50 14.45
N VAL A 167 -19.60 0.41 13.12
CA VAL A 167 -18.38 0.50 12.30
C VAL A 167 -17.80 1.91 12.35
N GLU A 168 -18.63 2.95 12.30
CA GLU A 168 -18.17 4.33 12.47
C GLU A 168 -17.46 4.53 13.81
N LYS A 169 -18.02 3.99 14.90
CA LYS A 169 -17.38 4.02 16.22
C LYS A 169 -16.02 3.31 16.22
N LYS A 170 -15.92 2.13 15.60
CA LYS A 170 -14.65 1.38 15.50
C LYS A 170 -13.59 2.12 14.69
N ILE A 171 -14.00 2.79 13.61
CA ILE A 171 -13.09 3.64 12.82
C ILE A 171 -12.55 4.77 13.70
N ALA A 172 -13.41 5.44 14.49
CA ALA A 172 -12.98 6.51 15.38
C ALA A 172 -12.07 6.01 16.52
N GLU A 173 -12.36 4.85 17.10
CA GLU A 173 -11.50 4.21 18.11
C GLU A 173 -10.11 3.86 17.55
N LEU A 174 -10.08 3.30 16.33
CA LEU A 174 -8.82 2.99 15.63
C LEU A 174 -8.03 4.26 15.29
N GLU A 175 -8.69 5.31 14.80
CA GLU A 175 -8.08 6.60 14.50
C GLU A 175 -7.39 7.17 15.74
N MET A 176 -8.11 7.23 16.87
CA MET A 176 -7.56 7.70 18.14
C MET A 176 -6.41 6.82 18.65
N GLY A 177 -6.54 5.49 18.53
CA GLY A 177 -5.47 4.56 18.90
C GLY A 177 -4.18 4.79 18.11
N LEU A 178 -4.28 4.95 16.78
CA LEU A 178 -3.14 5.25 15.92
C LEU A 178 -2.53 6.62 16.23
N LEU A 179 -3.34 7.64 16.51
CA LEU A 179 -2.85 8.96 16.90
C LEU A 179 -2.05 8.91 18.20
N HIS A 180 -2.52 8.17 19.21
CA HIS A 180 -1.81 8.03 20.48
C HIS A 180 -0.49 7.25 20.32
N LEU A 181 -0.49 6.18 19.52
CA LEU A 181 0.74 5.46 19.17
C LEU A 181 1.73 6.36 18.43
N GLN A 182 1.25 7.21 17.52
CA GLN A 182 2.09 8.19 16.83
C GLN A 182 2.69 9.23 17.80
N GLN A 183 1.92 9.65 18.81
CA GLN A 183 2.35 10.65 19.79
C GLN A 183 3.14 10.06 20.99
N ASN A 184 3.34 8.73 21.03
CA ASN A 184 3.86 8.00 22.20
C ASN A 184 3.09 8.31 23.50
N ILE A 185 1.77 8.47 23.41
CA ILE A 185 0.91 8.70 24.58
C ILE A 185 0.42 7.36 25.11
N ASP A 186 0.83 7.01 26.34
CA ASP A 186 0.21 5.91 27.09
C ASP A 186 -1.23 6.28 27.45
N ILE A 187 -2.19 5.46 27.00
CA ILE A 187 -3.59 5.58 27.42
C ILE A 187 -3.79 4.70 28.66
N PRO A 188 -4.17 5.24 29.83
CA PRO A 188 -4.61 4.39 30.93
C PRO A 188 -5.92 3.68 30.55
N GLU A 189 -5.98 2.36 30.73
CA GLU A 189 -7.23 1.61 30.58
C GLU A 189 -8.27 2.12 31.58
N ILE A 190 -9.38 2.67 31.08
CA ILE A 190 -10.49 3.12 31.92
C ILE A 190 -11.43 1.94 32.13
N THR A 191 -11.27 1.23 33.25
CA THR A 191 -12.26 0.27 33.72
C THR A 191 -13.39 1.03 34.41
N LEU A 192 -14.55 1.13 33.76
CA LEU A 192 -15.74 1.73 34.37
C LEU A 192 -16.43 0.70 35.30
N PRO A 193 -16.48 0.92 36.63
CA PRO A 193 -17.28 0.09 37.51
C PRO A 193 -18.77 0.36 37.28
N VAL A 194 -19.51 -0.68 36.96
CA VAL A 194 -20.99 -0.64 36.87
C VAL A 194 -21.55 -0.47 38.29
N HIS A 195 -22.41 0.53 38.50
CA HIS A 195 -23.18 0.73 39.74
C HIS A 195 -24.63 0.29 39.53
#